data_AF-A0A3S4H7Y5-F1
#
_entry.id   AF-A0A3S4H7Y5-F1
#
_cell.length_a   1.000
_cell.length_b   1.000
_cell.length_c   1.000
_cell.angle_alpha   90.00
_cell.angle_beta   90.00
_cell.angle_gamma   90.00
#
_symmetry.space_group_name_H-M   'P 1'
#
loop_
_entity.id
_entity.type
_entity.pdbx_description
1 polymer ?
#
loop_
_entity_poly.entity_id
_entity_poly.type
_entity_poly.pdbx_seq_one_letter_code
_entity_poly.pdbx_strand_id
1 'polypeptide(L)'
;MNPNLLRVTQRIVERSQQTRKAYLARIEQAKTATVHRSQLACGNLAHGFAACQPEDKASLKSMLRNNIAIITSYNDMLSAHQPYEHYPEIIRQALHSVNAVGQVAGGVPAMCDGVTQGQDGMELSLLSREVIAMSAAVGLSHNMFDGTLFLGVCDKIVPGLAMAALSFGHLPAIFVPSGPMASGLPNKEKVRIRQLYAEGKVDRMALLESEAASYHAPGTCTFYGTANTNQMVVEFMGMQLPGSSFVHPDAPLREALTAAAARQVTRLTGNGNTWMPLGKMIDEKSRGERHCRAAGYRRFHQPHHASGCNGARGGHSDQLG
;
A
#
# COMPACT_ATOMS: atom_id res chain seq x y z
N MET A 1 -5.70 28.42 5.28
CA MET A 1 -4.85 27.28 5.67
C MET A 1 -4.32 27.56 7.07
N ASN A 2 -4.30 26.59 7.98
CA ASN A 2 -3.96 26.80 9.40
C ASN A 2 -2.53 27.40 9.56
N PRO A 3 -2.34 28.52 10.28
CA PRO A 3 -1.02 29.15 10.44
C PRO A 3 0.05 28.25 11.07
N ASN A 4 -0.34 27.37 12.00
CA ASN A 4 0.59 26.42 12.61
C ASN A 4 1.09 25.37 11.60
N LEU A 5 0.20 24.88 10.72
CA LEU A 5 0.59 23.94 9.66
C LEU A 5 1.58 24.59 8.69
N LEU A 6 1.37 25.85 8.32
CA LEU A 6 2.28 26.58 7.45
C LEU A 6 3.66 26.74 8.09
N ARG A 7 3.70 27.17 9.36
CA ARG A 7 4.95 27.32 10.12
C ARG A 7 5.73 26.01 10.24
N VAL A 8 5.04 24.91 10.56
CA VAL A 8 5.68 23.59 10.66
C VAL A 8 6.19 23.12 9.30
N THR A 9 5.40 23.30 8.24
CA THR A 9 5.81 22.94 6.87
C THR A 9 7.04 23.72 6.44
N GLN A 10 7.05 25.03 6.67
CA GLN A 10 8.17 25.89 6.32
C GLN A 10 9.46 25.49 7.05
N ARG A 11 9.36 25.21 8.37
CA ARG A 11 10.49 24.71 9.15
C ARG A 11 11.04 23.38 8.63
N ILE A 12 10.17 22.48 8.17
CA ILE A 12 10.60 21.20 7.57
C ILE A 12 11.30 21.45 6.24
N VAL A 13 10.76 22.31 5.38
CA VAL A 13 11.37 22.68 4.09
C VAL A 13 12.77 23.25 4.31
N GLU A 14 12.93 24.22 5.20
CA GLU A 14 14.22 24.84 5.50
C GLU A 14 15.22 23.82 6.04
N ARG A 15 14.81 22.99 7.02
CA ARG A 15 15.69 21.97 7.61
C ARG A 15 16.12 20.89 6.61
N SER A 16 15.25 20.53 5.67
CA SER A 16 15.47 19.42 4.73
C SER A 16 16.00 19.86 3.37
N GLN A 17 16.14 21.15 3.10
CA GLN A 17 16.45 21.69 1.77
C GLN A 17 17.67 21.00 1.12
N GLN A 18 18.78 20.89 1.85
CA GLN A 18 20.02 20.31 1.32
C GLN A 18 19.89 18.79 1.07
N THR A 19 19.34 18.05 2.04
CA THR A 19 19.19 16.59 1.94
C THR A 19 18.15 16.21 0.89
N ARG A 20 17.05 16.97 0.79
CA ARG A 20 16.01 16.80 -0.23
C ARG A 20 16.55 17.08 -1.62
N LYS A 21 17.32 18.16 -1.81
CA LYS A 21 17.96 18.48 -3.10
C LYS A 21 18.90 17.36 -3.54
N ALA A 22 19.74 16.85 -2.63
CA ALA A 22 20.64 15.74 -2.91
C ALA A 22 19.89 14.45 -3.28
N TYR A 23 18.81 14.14 -2.56
CA TYR A 23 17.96 12.98 -2.84
C TYR A 23 17.28 13.07 -4.22
N LEU A 24 16.69 14.21 -4.56
CA LEU A 24 16.08 14.43 -5.87
C LEU A 24 17.11 14.37 -7.00
N ALA A 25 18.33 14.88 -6.80
CA ALA A 25 19.40 14.76 -7.78
C ALA A 25 19.78 13.28 -8.02
N ARG A 26 19.85 12.45 -6.97
CA ARG A 26 20.06 11.00 -7.12
C ARG A 26 18.95 10.31 -7.89
N ILE A 27 17.69 10.72 -7.67
CA ILE A 27 16.54 10.20 -8.42
C ILE A 27 16.62 10.56 -9.90
N GLU A 28 16.97 11.80 -10.22
CA GLU A 28 17.12 12.23 -11.62
C GLU A 28 18.29 11.50 -12.30
N GLN A 29 19.40 11.27 -11.60
CA GLN A 29 20.53 10.49 -12.13
C GLN A 29 20.16 9.02 -12.38
N ALA A 30 19.29 8.44 -11.55
CA ALA A 30 18.80 7.09 -11.73
C ALA A 30 17.73 6.98 -12.83
N LYS A 31 17.17 8.09 -13.31
CA LYS A 31 16.16 8.08 -14.37
C LYS A 31 16.75 7.50 -15.66
N THR A 32 16.01 6.60 -16.28
CA THR A 32 16.29 6.08 -17.62
C THR A 32 15.36 6.70 -18.66
N ALA A 33 15.85 6.86 -19.89
CA ALA A 33 15.05 7.34 -21.03
C ALA A 33 14.17 6.24 -21.64
N THR A 34 14.52 4.98 -21.39
CA THR A 34 13.83 3.75 -21.81
C THR A 34 13.60 2.88 -20.57
N VAL A 35 13.31 1.59 -20.73
CA VAL A 35 13.23 0.64 -19.60
C VAL A 35 14.57 0.46 -18.91
N HIS A 36 14.57 0.34 -17.58
CA HIS A 36 15.80 0.21 -16.77
C HIS A 36 16.63 -1.02 -17.16
N ARG A 37 15.95 -2.13 -17.46
CA ARG A 37 16.58 -3.39 -17.84
C ARG A 37 17.38 -3.34 -19.15
N SER A 38 17.20 -2.31 -19.98
CA SER A 38 17.95 -2.18 -21.25
C SER A 38 19.46 -2.02 -21.06
N GLN A 39 19.90 -1.67 -19.84
CA GLN A 39 21.31 -1.54 -19.47
C GLN A 39 21.96 -2.87 -19.05
N LEU A 40 21.16 -3.93 -18.87
CA LEU A 40 21.66 -5.22 -18.42
C LEU A 40 22.28 -6.00 -19.58
N ALA A 41 23.35 -6.75 -19.29
CA ALA A 41 23.94 -7.69 -20.24
C ALA A 41 22.92 -8.77 -20.64
N CYS A 42 23.04 -9.30 -21.86
CA CYS A 42 22.12 -10.32 -22.39
C CYS A 42 21.98 -11.56 -21.47
N GLY A 43 23.07 -11.97 -20.82
CA GLY A 43 23.03 -13.04 -19.82
C GLY A 43 22.12 -12.71 -18.64
N ASN A 44 22.30 -11.54 -18.04
CA ASN A 44 21.49 -11.08 -16.90
C ASN A 44 20.00 -10.99 -17.26
N LEU A 45 19.70 -10.48 -18.46
CA LEU A 45 18.34 -10.42 -18.99
C LEU A 45 17.74 -11.82 -19.13
N ALA A 46 18.49 -12.77 -19.70
CA ALA A 46 18.04 -14.14 -19.86
C ALA A 46 17.69 -14.78 -18.50
N HIS A 47 18.50 -14.58 -17.47
CA HIS A 47 18.18 -15.03 -16.11
C HIS A 47 16.88 -14.40 -15.58
N GLY A 48 16.70 -13.09 -15.76
CA GLY A 48 15.56 -12.34 -15.23
C GLY A 48 14.18 -12.73 -15.79
N PHE A 49 14.12 -13.28 -17.00
CA PHE A 49 12.86 -13.71 -17.63
C PHE A 49 12.81 -15.19 -18.04
N ALA A 50 13.81 -16.01 -17.68
CA ALA A 50 13.88 -17.42 -18.08
C ALA A 50 12.63 -18.22 -17.72
N ALA A 51 12.01 -17.93 -16.57
CA ALA A 51 10.80 -18.58 -16.09
C ALA A 51 9.49 -17.97 -16.62
N CYS A 52 9.54 -16.82 -17.30
CA CYS A 52 8.36 -16.16 -17.82
C CYS A 52 7.71 -16.97 -18.95
N GLN A 53 6.41 -16.75 -19.15
CA GLN A 53 5.68 -17.32 -20.28
C GLN A 53 6.23 -16.80 -21.62
N PRO A 54 6.02 -17.51 -22.75
CA PRO A 54 6.59 -17.12 -24.04
C PRO A 54 6.26 -15.68 -24.46
N GLU A 55 5.03 -15.23 -24.23
CA GLU A 55 4.60 -13.86 -24.54
C GLU A 55 5.29 -12.80 -23.67
N ASP A 56 5.39 -13.05 -22.36
CA ASP A 56 6.12 -12.19 -21.43
C ASP A 56 7.61 -12.10 -21.80
N LYS A 57 8.23 -13.23 -22.17
CA LYS A 57 9.63 -13.26 -22.65
C LYS A 57 9.80 -12.39 -23.89
N ALA A 58 8.91 -12.52 -24.87
CA ALA A 58 8.95 -11.70 -26.08
C ALA A 58 8.79 -10.20 -25.74
N SER A 59 7.84 -9.88 -24.86
CA SER A 59 7.59 -8.51 -24.38
C SER A 59 8.79 -7.91 -23.65
N LEU A 60 9.42 -8.67 -22.75
CA LEU A 60 10.59 -8.22 -21.99
C LEU A 60 11.82 -8.03 -22.88
N LYS A 61 12.03 -8.91 -23.87
CA LYS A 61 13.11 -8.80 -24.88
C LYS A 61 12.98 -7.56 -25.75
N SER A 62 11.76 -7.10 -26.03
CA SER A 62 11.54 -5.91 -26.89
C SER A 62 12.08 -4.61 -26.29
N MET A 63 12.32 -4.55 -24.98
CA MET A 63 12.69 -3.33 -24.24
C MET A 63 11.68 -2.18 -24.33
N LEU A 64 10.47 -2.42 -24.87
CA LEU A 64 9.44 -1.40 -25.03
C LEU A 64 8.37 -1.46 -23.94
N ARG A 65 8.12 -2.66 -23.38
CA ARG A 65 7.06 -2.87 -22.39
C ARG A 65 7.56 -2.66 -20.97
N ASN A 66 6.71 -2.13 -20.10
CA ASN A 66 7.03 -1.99 -18.68
C ASN A 66 7.11 -3.36 -18.00
N ASN A 67 8.08 -3.54 -17.12
CA ASN A 67 8.15 -4.66 -16.19
C ASN A 67 7.91 -4.17 -14.76
N ILE A 68 6.87 -4.65 -14.10
CA ILE A 68 6.46 -4.19 -12.77
C ILE A 68 6.87 -5.22 -11.72
N ALA A 69 7.65 -4.78 -10.73
CA ALA A 69 8.00 -5.59 -9.58
C ALA A 69 6.79 -5.74 -8.65
N ILE A 70 6.58 -6.94 -8.14
CA ILE A 70 5.64 -7.21 -7.04
C ILE A 70 6.48 -7.64 -5.84
N ILE A 71 6.44 -6.85 -4.77
CA ILE A 71 7.02 -7.21 -3.47
C ILE A 71 5.86 -7.61 -2.56
N THR A 72 5.87 -8.85 -2.09
CA THR A 72 4.76 -9.42 -1.32
C THR A 72 5.17 -9.78 0.09
N SER A 73 4.32 -9.45 1.06
CA SER A 73 4.45 -9.91 2.44
C SER A 73 3.47 -11.08 2.72
N TYR A 74 3.28 -11.97 1.74
CA TYR A 74 2.39 -13.13 1.85
C TYR A 74 2.91 -14.15 2.88
N ASN A 75 1.99 -14.62 3.71
CA ASN A 75 2.05 -15.91 4.38
C ASN A 75 0.62 -16.41 4.58
N ASP A 76 0.46 -17.72 4.72
CA ASP A 76 -0.83 -18.38 4.96
C ASP A 76 -1.30 -18.25 6.43
N MET A 77 -0.36 -18.11 7.36
CA MET A 77 -0.61 -18.04 8.80
C MET A 77 -1.42 -16.81 9.23
N LEU A 78 -1.13 -15.63 8.68
CA LEU A 78 -1.70 -14.37 9.17
C LEU A 78 -2.88 -13.93 8.30
N SER A 79 -4.04 -13.73 8.93
CA SER A 79 -5.27 -13.31 8.24
C SER A 79 -5.08 -12.08 7.36
N ALA A 80 -4.25 -11.12 7.77
CA ALA A 80 -3.98 -9.89 7.02
C ALA A 80 -3.17 -10.11 5.73
N HIS A 81 -2.44 -11.22 5.64
CA HIS A 81 -1.45 -11.48 4.59
C HIS A 81 -1.80 -12.66 3.70
N GLN A 82 -2.59 -13.61 4.20
CA GLN A 82 -3.11 -14.72 3.42
C GLN A 82 -3.80 -14.26 2.12
N PRO A 83 -4.58 -13.16 2.08
CA PRO A 83 -5.20 -12.70 0.83
C PRO A 83 -4.22 -12.45 -0.33
N TYR A 84 -2.94 -12.17 -0.03
CA TYR A 84 -1.94 -11.93 -1.07
C TYR A 84 -1.54 -13.17 -1.88
N GLU A 85 -2.03 -14.37 -1.54
CA GLU A 85 -1.80 -15.59 -2.32
C GLU A 85 -2.16 -15.41 -3.80
N HIS A 86 -3.33 -14.81 -4.05
CA HIS A 86 -3.90 -14.71 -5.40
C HIS A 86 -3.67 -13.35 -6.05
N TYR A 87 -3.19 -12.34 -5.30
CA TYR A 87 -2.99 -10.99 -5.82
C TYR A 87 -1.99 -10.92 -6.98
N PRO A 88 -0.86 -11.62 -6.97
CA PRO A 88 0.07 -11.62 -8.10
C PRO A 88 -0.60 -12.01 -9.42
N GLU A 89 -1.56 -12.94 -9.40
CA GLU A 89 -2.25 -13.38 -10.60
C GLU A 89 -3.20 -12.31 -11.14
N ILE A 90 -4.03 -11.72 -10.28
CA ILE A 90 -4.91 -10.58 -10.62
C ILE A 90 -4.08 -9.42 -11.20
N ILE A 91 -2.93 -9.14 -10.58
CA ILE A 91 -2.01 -8.08 -11.01
C ILE A 91 -1.44 -8.38 -12.40
N ARG A 92 -0.96 -9.59 -12.67
CA ARG A 92 -0.43 -9.96 -13.99
C ARG A 92 -1.47 -9.79 -15.08
N GLN A 93 -2.68 -10.31 -14.88
CA GLN A 93 -3.78 -10.18 -15.83
C GLN A 93 -4.12 -8.71 -16.11
N ALA A 94 -4.15 -7.88 -15.05
CA ALA A 94 -4.38 -6.45 -15.20
C ALA A 94 -3.25 -5.74 -15.97
N LEU A 95 -1.99 -6.12 -15.76
CA LEU A 95 -0.84 -5.58 -16.48
C LEU A 95 -0.84 -6.00 -17.96
N HIS A 96 -1.16 -7.26 -18.25
CA HIS A 96 -1.29 -7.75 -19.63
C HIS A 96 -2.34 -6.97 -20.42
N SER A 97 -3.46 -6.60 -19.79
CA SER A 97 -4.51 -5.78 -20.44
C SER A 97 -4.03 -4.39 -20.91
N VAL A 98 -2.90 -3.91 -20.38
CA VAL A 98 -2.27 -2.64 -20.76
C VAL A 98 -0.86 -2.84 -21.34
N ASN A 99 -0.57 -4.04 -21.84
CA ASN A 99 0.71 -4.43 -22.41
C ASN A 99 1.93 -4.22 -21.49
N ALA A 100 1.78 -4.51 -20.21
CA ALA A 100 2.88 -4.55 -19.24
C ALA A 100 3.03 -5.98 -18.70
N VAL A 101 4.22 -6.27 -18.18
CA VAL A 101 4.54 -7.54 -17.54
C VAL A 101 4.68 -7.31 -16.04
N GLY A 102 4.28 -8.29 -15.23
CA GLY A 102 4.45 -8.27 -13.78
C GLY A 102 5.21 -9.50 -13.30
N GLN A 103 6.20 -9.32 -12.43
CA GLN A 103 6.93 -10.42 -11.81
C GLN A 103 6.99 -10.21 -10.30
N VAL A 104 6.87 -11.31 -9.55
CA VAL A 104 7.19 -11.28 -8.11
C VAL A 104 8.71 -11.15 -7.99
N ALA A 105 9.14 -9.98 -7.52
CA ALA A 105 10.54 -9.62 -7.40
C ALA A 105 11.14 -10.12 -6.08
N GLY A 106 10.30 -10.32 -5.06
CA GLY A 106 10.71 -10.87 -3.77
C GLY A 106 9.57 -10.97 -2.77
N GLY A 107 9.75 -11.86 -1.80
CA GLY A 107 8.96 -11.91 -0.58
C GLY A 107 9.66 -11.14 0.53
N VAL A 108 8.88 -10.49 1.41
CA VAL A 108 9.38 -9.92 2.66
C VAL A 108 8.76 -10.66 3.85
N PRO A 109 9.47 -10.80 4.98
CA PRO A 109 8.89 -11.44 6.15
C PRO A 109 7.67 -10.63 6.63
N ALA A 110 6.63 -11.35 7.05
CA ALA A 110 5.42 -10.77 7.61
C ALA A 110 5.22 -11.32 9.02
N MET A 111 5.27 -10.44 10.01
CA MET A 111 4.95 -10.75 11.39
C MET A 111 3.68 -10.02 11.83
N CYS A 112 3.00 -10.56 12.83
CA CYS A 112 1.82 -9.95 13.42
C CYS A 112 2.08 -9.64 14.89
N ASP A 113 2.09 -8.35 15.23
CA ASP A 113 2.21 -7.89 16.62
C ASP A 113 1.09 -8.48 17.50
N GLY A 114 -0.10 -8.73 16.94
CA GLY A 114 -1.20 -9.38 17.66
C GLY A 114 -0.90 -10.84 18.06
N VAL A 115 -0.11 -11.56 17.25
CA VAL A 115 0.32 -12.94 17.55
C VAL A 115 1.47 -12.95 18.57
N THR A 116 2.41 -12.01 18.44
CA THR A 116 3.59 -11.96 19.33
C THR A 116 3.35 -11.18 20.62
N GLN A 117 2.16 -10.60 20.82
CA GLN A 117 1.88 -9.76 21.97
C GLN A 117 2.02 -10.51 23.29
N GLY A 118 2.88 -9.99 24.17
CA GLY A 118 3.19 -10.63 25.46
C GLY A 118 4.06 -11.89 25.35
N GLN A 119 4.70 -12.12 24.20
CA GLN A 119 5.62 -13.23 23.95
C GLN A 119 7.02 -12.70 23.61
N ASP A 120 8.05 -13.53 23.78
CA ASP A 120 9.45 -13.19 23.47
C ASP A 120 9.66 -12.70 22.03
N GLY A 121 8.83 -13.17 21.09
CA GLY A 121 8.85 -12.73 19.70
C GLY A 121 8.58 -11.24 19.50
N MET A 122 8.01 -10.54 20.49
CA MET A 122 7.77 -9.09 20.42
C MET A 122 9.08 -8.30 20.33
N GLU A 123 10.20 -8.83 20.83
CA GLU A 123 11.53 -8.22 20.71
C GLU A 123 11.94 -8.03 19.24
N LEU A 124 11.42 -8.85 18.33
CA LEU A 124 11.68 -8.74 16.90
C LEU A 124 10.75 -7.75 16.19
N SER A 125 9.70 -7.25 16.84
CA SER A 125 8.68 -6.40 16.20
C SER A 125 9.29 -5.21 15.50
N LEU A 126 9.98 -4.34 16.22
CA LEU A 126 10.56 -3.13 15.62
C LEU A 126 11.71 -3.46 14.64
N LEU A 127 12.51 -4.48 14.95
CA LEU A 127 13.62 -4.92 14.10
C LEU A 127 13.13 -5.43 12.74
N SER A 128 11.96 -6.07 12.69
CA SER A 128 11.38 -6.58 11.46
C SER A 128 11.22 -5.50 10.38
N ARG A 129 10.97 -4.24 10.77
CA ARG A 129 10.88 -3.10 9.85
C ARG A 129 12.12 -2.98 8.96
N GLU A 130 13.31 -3.08 9.57
CA GLU A 130 14.59 -2.97 8.85
C GLU A 130 14.84 -4.20 7.98
N VAL A 131 14.51 -5.39 8.50
CA VAL A 131 14.62 -6.64 7.73
C VAL A 131 13.72 -6.60 6.50
N ILE A 132 12.50 -6.08 6.63
CA ILE A 132 11.55 -5.92 5.52
C ILE A 132 12.08 -4.92 4.49
N ALA A 133 12.60 -3.78 4.95
CA ALA A 133 13.20 -2.78 4.06
C ALA A 133 14.37 -3.37 3.25
N MET A 134 15.28 -4.08 3.91
CA MET A 134 16.41 -4.74 3.25
C MET A 134 15.95 -5.88 2.32
N SER A 135 14.98 -6.69 2.73
CA SER A 135 14.46 -7.80 1.90
C SER A 135 13.81 -7.27 0.62
N ALA A 136 13.02 -6.20 0.71
CA ALA A 136 12.45 -5.53 -0.45
C ALA A 136 13.53 -4.92 -1.35
N ALA A 137 14.58 -4.32 -0.76
CA ALA A 137 15.71 -3.80 -1.52
C ALA A 137 16.47 -4.90 -2.28
N VAL A 138 16.67 -6.07 -1.67
CA VAL A 138 17.25 -7.25 -2.33
C VAL A 138 16.39 -7.66 -3.53
N GLY A 139 15.06 -7.74 -3.36
CA GLY A 139 14.14 -8.07 -4.46
C GLY A 139 14.21 -7.08 -5.64
N LEU A 140 14.39 -5.78 -5.36
CA LEU A 140 14.50 -4.75 -6.38
C LEU A 140 15.91 -4.59 -6.98
N SER A 141 16.93 -5.16 -6.34
CA SER A 141 18.34 -5.01 -6.76
C SER A 141 18.65 -5.60 -8.14
N HIS A 142 17.79 -6.47 -8.67
CA HIS A 142 17.92 -7.05 -10.01
C HIS A 142 17.90 -6.01 -11.15
N ASN A 143 17.42 -4.79 -10.89
CA ASN A 143 17.34 -3.68 -11.87
C ASN A 143 16.58 -4.06 -13.16
N MET A 144 15.58 -4.94 -13.02
CA MET A 144 14.75 -5.47 -14.11
C MET A 144 13.46 -4.68 -14.33
N PHE A 145 13.16 -3.74 -13.43
CA PHE A 145 11.81 -3.21 -13.23
C PHE A 145 11.71 -1.72 -13.51
N ASP A 146 10.56 -1.30 -14.02
CA ASP A 146 10.23 0.07 -14.39
C ASP A 146 9.24 0.72 -13.41
N GLY A 147 8.71 -0.05 -12.46
CA GLY A 147 7.83 0.37 -11.37
C GLY A 147 7.57 -0.79 -10.40
N THR A 148 6.96 -0.48 -9.25
CA THR A 148 6.79 -1.46 -8.16
C THR A 148 5.40 -1.42 -7.53
N LEU A 149 4.87 -2.58 -7.21
CA LEU A 149 3.71 -2.79 -6.35
C LEU A 149 4.15 -3.41 -5.03
N PHE A 150 3.72 -2.80 -3.92
CA PHE A 150 4.01 -3.25 -2.57
C PHE A 150 2.76 -3.82 -1.93
N LEU A 151 2.75 -5.14 -1.70
CA LEU A 151 1.64 -5.85 -1.05
C LEU A 151 1.98 -6.03 0.43
N GLY A 152 1.48 -5.15 1.30
CA GLY A 152 1.78 -5.17 2.72
C GLY A 152 0.89 -4.25 3.54
N VAL A 153 0.48 -4.69 4.74
CA VAL A 153 -0.52 -4.00 5.56
C VAL A 153 -0.25 -3.91 7.06
N CYS A 154 0.38 -4.90 7.67
CA CYS A 154 0.59 -4.90 9.12
C CYS A 154 1.57 -3.82 9.58
N ASP A 155 1.53 -3.58 10.89
CA ASP A 155 2.14 -2.46 11.62
C ASP A 155 3.54 -2.07 11.08
N LYS A 156 4.50 -3.00 11.12
CA LYS A 156 5.90 -2.74 10.76
C LYS A 156 6.21 -2.96 9.28
N ILE A 157 5.30 -3.59 8.54
CA ILE A 157 5.48 -3.93 7.13
C ILE A 157 5.36 -2.70 6.25
N VAL A 158 4.29 -1.91 6.41
CA VAL A 158 4.09 -0.68 5.62
C VAL A 158 5.28 0.28 5.72
N PRO A 159 5.79 0.65 6.91
CA PRO A 159 6.95 1.54 7.00
C PRO A 159 8.22 0.89 6.46
N GLY A 160 8.45 -0.42 6.65
CA GLY A 160 9.61 -1.12 6.08
C GLY A 160 9.59 -1.11 4.54
N LEU A 161 8.43 -1.40 3.94
CA LEU A 161 8.23 -1.31 2.50
C LEU A 161 8.37 0.13 2.00
N ALA A 162 7.89 1.13 2.73
CA ALA A 162 8.05 2.54 2.39
C ALA A 162 9.53 2.98 2.41
N MET A 163 10.32 2.49 3.37
CA MET A 163 11.77 2.74 3.42
C MET A 163 12.48 2.16 2.18
N ALA A 164 12.13 0.95 1.77
CA ALA A 164 12.66 0.36 0.53
C ALA A 164 12.20 1.16 -0.70
N ALA A 165 10.91 1.48 -0.79
CA ALA A 165 10.34 2.23 -1.92
C ALA A 165 11.02 3.60 -2.11
N LEU A 166 11.28 4.33 -1.02
CA LEU A 166 11.99 5.60 -1.07
C LEU A 166 13.49 5.43 -1.38
N SER A 167 14.12 4.33 -0.95
CA SER A 167 15.50 4.01 -1.37
C SER A 167 15.59 3.79 -2.88
N PHE A 168 14.56 3.21 -3.49
CA PHE A 168 14.37 3.08 -4.94
C PHE A 168 13.46 4.19 -5.49
N GLY A 169 13.51 5.39 -4.91
CA GLY A 169 12.55 6.47 -5.16
C GLY A 169 12.50 7.01 -6.60
N HIS A 170 13.33 6.50 -7.51
CA HIS A 170 13.27 6.75 -8.96
C HIS A 170 12.26 5.85 -9.69
N LEU A 171 11.84 4.75 -9.07
CA LEU A 171 10.76 3.91 -9.54
C LEU A 171 9.41 4.49 -9.10
N PRO A 172 8.40 4.54 -9.97
CA PRO A 172 7.02 4.68 -9.55
C PRO A 172 6.61 3.50 -8.67
N ALA A 173 5.90 3.78 -7.59
CA ALA A 173 5.48 2.76 -6.64
C ALA A 173 4.03 2.97 -6.17
N ILE A 174 3.28 1.89 -6.03
CA ILE A 174 1.94 1.89 -5.45
C ILE A 174 1.84 0.78 -4.40
N PHE A 175 1.27 1.12 -3.26
CA PHE A 175 0.96 0.21 -2.16
C PHE A 175 -0.45 -0.34 -2.37
N VAL A 176 -0.61 -1.65 -2.20
CA VAL A 176 -1.89 -2.33 -2.42
C VAL A 176 -2.27 -3.03 -1.12
N PRO A 177 -3.29 -2.53 -0.40
CA PRO A 177 -3.76 -3.16 0.81
C PRO A 177 -4.58 -4.42 0.53
N SER A 178 -4.53 -5.40 1.44
CA SER A 178 -5.52 -6.48 1.50
C SER A 178 -6.87 -5.97 2.03
N GLY A 179 -6.83 -5.08 3.03
CA GLY A 179 -8.01 -4.47 3.65
C GLY A 179 -8.37 -5.09 5.01
N PRO A 180 -9.25 -4.44 5.78
CA PRO A 180 -9.69 -4.96 7.07
C PRO A 180 -10.63 -6.15 6.91
N MET A 181 -10.60 -7.06 7.88
CA MET A 181 -11.62 -8.11 7.97
C MET A 181 -13.00 -7.50 8.23
N ALA A 182 -14.07 -8.24 7.95
CA ALA A 182 -15.42 -7.84 8.33
C ALA A 182 -15.57 -7.77 9.86
N SER A 183 -16.58 -7.05 10.35
CA SER A 183 -16.84 -6.96 11.79
C SER A 183 -17.33 -8.30 12.33
N GLY A 184 -16.62 -8.84 13.33
CA GLY A 184 -16.97 -10.09 14.01
C GLY A 184 -17.71 -9.86 15.33
N LEU A 185 -17.39 -10.68 16.33
CA LEU A 185 -17.97 -10.59 17.66
C LEU A 185 -17.80 -9.17 18.27
N PRO A 186 -18.87 -8.53 18.76
CA PRO A 186 -18.79 -7.22 19.38
C PRO A 186 -17.85 -7.18 20.60
N ASN A 187 -17.10 -6.10 20.75
CA ASN A 187 -16.10 -5.98 21.82
C ASN A 187 -16.70 -6.10 23.24
N LYS A 188 -17.96 -5.68 23.44
CA LYS A 188 -18.65 -5.83 24.73
C LYS A 188 -18.77 -7.29 25.14
N GLU A 189 -19.10 -8.15 24.18
CA GLU A 189 -19.28 -9.59 24.42
C GLU A 189 -17.94 -10.27 24.68
N LYS A 190 -16.90 -9.87 23.94
CA LYS A 190 -15.53 -10.32 24.20
C LYS A 190 -15.06 -9.98 25.61
N VAL A 191 -15.28 -8.74 26.06
CA VAL A 191 -14.92 -8.29 27.42
C VAL A 191 -15.69 -9.07 28.48
N ARG A 192 -16.99 -9.31 28.26
CA ARG A 192 -17.82 -10.13 29.16
C ARG A 192 -17.26 -11.54 29.33
N ILE A 193 -16.89 -12.20 28.23
CA ILE A 193 -16.34 -13.56 28.28
C ILE A 193 -14.96 -13.60 28.96
N ARG A 194 -14.10 -12.59 28.73
CA ARG A 194 -12.83 -12.44 29.47
C ARG A 194 -13.03 -12.30 30.98
N GLN A 195 -14.04 -11.53 31.40
CA GLN A 195 -14.39 -11.37 32.81
C GLN A 195 -14.86 -12.70 33.42
N LEU A 196 -15.76 -13.41 32.74
CA LEU A 196 -16.23 -14.72 33.20
C LEU A 196 -15.08 -15.73 33.32
N TYR A 197 -14.11 -15.69 32.40
CA TYR A 197 -12.94 -16.57 32.49
C TYR A 197 -12.06 -16.22 33.70
N ALA A 198 -11.82 -14.93 33.95
CA ALA A 198 -11.08 -14.47 35.13
C ALA A 198 -11.80 -14.81 36.46
N GLU A 199 -13.13 -14.88 36.43
CA GLU A 199 -13.97 -15.34 37.56
C GLU A 199 -14.06 -16.88 37.68
N GLY A 200 -13.45 -17.63 36.76
CA GLY A 200 -13.51 -19.11 36.73
C GLY A 200 -14.86 -19.68 36.30
N LYS A 201 -15.74 -18.87 35.70
CA LYS A 201 -17.10 -19.26 35.28
C LYS A 201 -17.19 -19.86 33.88
N VAL A 202 -16.14 -19.71 33.08
CA VAL A 202 -16.00 -20.36 31.75
C VAL A 202 -14.61 -20.95 31.62
N ASP A 203 -14.48 -21.96 30.76
CA ASP A 203 -13.19 -22.62 30.51
C ASP A 203 -12.36 -21.90 29.43
N ARG A 204 -11.14 -22.41 29.20
CA ARG A 204 -10.22 -21.86 28.21
C ARG A 204 -10.75 -22.01 26.77
N MET A 205 -11.54 -23.05 26.49
CA MET A 205 -12.09 -23.28 25.15
C MET A 205 -13.15 -22.23 24.81
N ALA A 206 -14.05 -21.91 25.74
CA ALA A 206 -15.04 -20.85 25.58
C ALA A 206 -14.38 -19.47 25.39
N LEU A 207 -13.29 -19.19 26.11
CA LEU A 207 -12.50 -17.97 25.90
C LEU A 207 -11.89 -17.95 24.49
N LEU A 208 -11.27 -19.05 24.06
CA LEU A 208 -10.64 -19.13 22.74
C LEU A 208 -11.66 -18.96 21.60
N GLU A 209 -12.84 -19.59 21.72
CA GLU A 209 -13.91 -19.47 20.72
C GLU A 209 -14.38 -18.01 20.58
N SER A 210 -14.50 -17.29 21.69
CA SER A 210 -14.84 -15.86 21.69
C SER A 210 -13.78 -14.98 21.00
N GLU A 211 -12.49 -15.26 21.24
CA GLU A 211 -11.40 -14.57 20.56
C GLU A 211 -11.35 -14.92 19.07
N ALA A 212 -11.56 -16.19 18.70
CA ALA A 212 -11.59 -16.65 17.31
C ALA A 212 -12.78 -16.04 16.54
N ALA A 213 -13.94 -15.91 17.16
CA ALA A 213 -15.10 -15.22 16.59
C ALA A 213 -14.85 -13.71 16.35
N SER A 214 -13.87 -13.12 17.04
CA SER A 214 -13.43 -11.75 16.76
C SER A 214 -12.50 -11.71 15.53
N TYR A 215 -11.57 -12.66 15.41
CA TYR A 215 -10.62 -12.78 14.30
C TYR A 215 -11.02 -13.89 13.32
N HIS A 216 -12.22 -13.77 12.76
CA HIS A 216 -12.94 -14.86 12.10
C HIS A 216 -12.74 -14.94 10.58
N ALA A 217 -12.07 -13.97 9.96
CA ALA A 217 -11.95 -13.86 8.51
C ALA A 217 -10.60 -13.28 8.06
N PRO A 218 -10.19 -13.50 6.79
CA PRO A 218 -9.05 -12.82 6.20
C PRO A 218 -9.19 -11.29 6.24
N GLY A 219 -8.07 -10.59 6.43
CA GLY A 219 -7.98 -9.14 6.52
C GLY A 219 -7.24 -8.64 7.77
N THR A 220 -6.95 -7.34 7.81
CA THR A 220 -6.33 -6.66 8.96
C THR A 220 -7.31 -6.53 10.12
N CYS A 221 -6.77 -6.25 11.31
CA CYS A 221 -7.57 -5.92 12.49
C CYS A 221 -8.61 -4.82 12.19
N THR A 222 -9.79 -4.91 12.80
CA THR A 222 -10.92 -3.99 12.53
C THR A 222 -10.82 -2.64 13.26
N PHE A 223 -9.98 -2.53 14.29
CA PHE A 223 -9.80 -1.29 15.05
C PHE A 223 -8.74 -0.38 14.42
N TYR A 224 -8.79 0.92 14.73
CA TYR A 224 -7.79 1.90 14.27
C TYR A 224 -6.48 1.81 15.06
N GLY A 225 -5.80 0.66 14.95
CA GLY A 225 -4.42 0.49 15.39
C GLY A 225 -3.41 1.04 14.38
N THR A 226 -2.13 0.75 14.59
CA THR A 226 -1.05 1.21 13.72
C THR A 226 -1.22 0.75 12.27
N ALA A 227 -1.66 -0.50 12.05
CA ALA A 227 -1.83 -1.04 10.69
C ALA A 227 -2.79 -0.19 9.85
N ASN A 228 -4.00 0.04 10.34
CA ASN A 228 -5.02 0.85 9.66
C ASN A 228 -4.65 2.34 9.61
N THR A 229 -3.97 2.86 10.64
CA THR A 229 -3.43 4.22 10.63
C THR A 229 -2.37 4.38 9.54
N ASN A 230 -1.48 3.41 9.38
CA ASN A 230 -0.47 3.41 8.32
C ASN A 230 -1.11 3.37 6.94
N GLN A 231 -2.19 2.59 6.73
CA GLN A 231 -2.95 2.60 5.48
C GLN A 231 -3.47 4.01 5.16
N MET A 232 -4.11 4.67 6.12
CA MET A 232 -4.54 6.07 5.95
C MET A 232 -3.38 6.99 5.58
N VAL A 233 -2.25 6.87 6.27
CA VAL A 233 -1.06 7.70 6.01
C VAL A 233 -0.56 7.49 4.57
N VAL A 234 -0.39 6.25 4.12
CA VAL A 234 0.11 5.99 2.76
C VAL A 234 -0.91 6.37 1.68
N GLU A 235 -2.20 6.25 1.96
CA GLU A 235 -3.26 6.75 1.06
C GLU A 235 -3.22 8.28 0.94
N PHE A 236 -3.15 9.00 2.06
CA PHE A 236 -3.05 10.47 2.07
C PHE A 236 -1.77 10.98 1.41
N MET A 237 -0.67 10.22 1.53
CA MET A 237 0.59 10.50 0.86
C MET A 237 0.56 10.19 -0.64
N GLY A 238 -0.56 9.69 -1.19
CA GLY A 238 -0.74 9.38 -2.62
C GLY A 238 -0.16 8.05 -3.06
N MET A 239 0.36 7.25 -2.13
CA MET A 239 1.05 5.99 -2.40
C MET A 239 0.06 4.84 -2.63
N GLN A 240 -1.24 5.05 -2.43
CA GLN A 240 -2.31 4.09 -2.70
C GLN A 240 -3.37 4.70 -3.61
N LEU A 241 -4.24 3.85 -4.17
CA LEU A 241 -5.46 4.34 -4.80
C LEU A 241 -6.38 4.97 -3.74
N PRO A 242 -6.98 6.14 -4.02
CA PRO A 242 -7.97 6.74 -3.12
C PRO A 242 -9.15 5.80 -2.86
N GLY A 243 -9.59 5.71 -1.62
CA GLY A 243 -10.67 4.85 -1.15
C GLY A 243 -10.29 3.37 -1.02
N SER A 244 -9.02 2.98 -1.23
CA SER A 244 -8.65 1.57 -1.25
C SER A 244 -8.28 0.98 0.12
N SER A 245 -7.95 1.78 1.12
CA SER A 245 -7.47 1.28 2.43
C SER A 245 -8.46 0.34 3.13
N PHE A 246 -9.75 0.68 3.08
CA PHE A 246 -10.77 0.07 3.96
C PHE A 246 -11.78 -0.82 3.24
N VAL A 247 -11.55 -1.16 1.98
CA VAL A 247 -12.37 -2.15 1.26
C VAL A 247 -12.03 -3.55 1.79
N HIS A 248 -13.02 -4.35 2.16
CA HIS A 248 -12.77 -5.71 2.67
C HIS A 248 -12.14 -6.62 1.59
N PRO A 249 -11.31 -7.63 1.98
CA PRO A 249 -10.69 -8.54 1.03
C PRO A 249 -11.68 -9.29 0.12
N ASP A 250 -12.85 -9.65 0.65
CA ASP A 250 -13.90 -10.41 -0.01
C ASP A 250 -14.86 -9.55 -0.85
N ALA A 251 -14.78 -8.22 -0.74
CA ALA A 251 -15.62 -7.32 -1.51
C ALA A 251 -15.21 -7.35 -3.00
N PRO A 252 -16.16 -7.45 -3.95
CA PRO A 252 -15.84 -7.42 -5.39
C PRO A 252 -15.03 -6.19 -5.83
N LEU A 253 -15.22 -5.07 -5.11
CA LEU A 253 -14.46 -3.84 -5.35
C LEU A 253 -12.95 -4.00 -5.08
N ARG A 254 -12.53 -4.91 -4.20
CA ARG A 254 -11.11 -5.13 -3.88
C ARG A 254 -10.32 -5.59 -5.09
N GLU A 255 -10.82 -6.58 -5.81
CA GLU A 255 -10.17 -7.09 -7.02
C GLU A 255 -10.03 -5.98 -8.08
N ALA A 256 -11.11 -5.21 -8.29
CA ALA A 256 -11.11 -4.08 -9.22
C ALA A 256 -10.08 -3.01 -8.84
N LEU A 257 -9.93 -2.71 -7.54
CA LEU A 257 -8.93 -1.77 -7.03
C LEU A 257 -7.50 -2.31 -7.18
N THR A 258 -7.25 -3.58 -6.89
CA THR A 258 -5.95 -4.24 -7.09
C THR A 258 -5.55 -4.18 -8.58
N ALA A 259 -6.46 -4.53 -9.48
CA ALA A 259 -6.24 -4.44 -10.92
C ALA A 259 -6.04 -2.98 -11.39
N ALA A 260 -6.79 -2.03 -10.82
CA ALA A 260 -6.62 -0.61 -11.12
C ALA A 260 -5.26 -0.06 -10.65
N ALA A 261 -4.74 -0.53 -9.51
CA ALA A 261 -3.43 -0.14 -9.00
C ALA A 261 -2.32 -0.61 -9.94
N ALA A 262 -2.42 -1.84 -10.42
CA ALA A 262 -1.50 -2.41 -11.40
C ALA A 262 -1.48 -1.60 -12.71
N ARG A 263 -2.65 -1.19 -13.22
CA ARG A 263 -2.71 -0.29 -14.39
C ARG A 263 -2.28 1.14 -14.09
N GLN A 264 -2.38 1.60 -12.84
CA GLN A 264 -1.97 2.96 -12.47
C GLN A 264 -0.46 3.07 -12.43
N VAL A 265 0.26 2.10 -11.85
CA VAL A 265 1.72 2.20 -11.73
C VAL A 265 2.37 2.30 -13.11
N THR A 266 1.85 1.61 -14.13
CA THR A 266 2.34 1.71 -15.51
C THR A 266 2.17 3.12 -16.09
N ARG A 267 1.08 3.83 -15.76
CA ARG A 267 0.86 5.23 -16.21
C ARG A 267 1.86 6.21 -15.61
N LEU A 268 2.43 5.88 -14.44
CA LEU A 268 3.41 6.71 -13.73
C LEU A 268 4.86 6.45 -14.20
N THR A 269 5.09 5.41 -15.01
CA THR A 269 6.41 5.10 -15.59
C THR A 269 6.82 6.07 -16.70
N GLY A 270 8.10 6.05 -17.08
CA GLY A 270 8.62 6.86 -18.20
C GLY A 270 7.98 6.54 -19.55
N ASN A 271 7.54 5.30 -19.76
CA ASN A 271 6.78 4.87 -20.94
C ASN A 271 5.29 5.23 -20.87
N GLY A 272 4.83 5.71 -19.72
CA GLY A 272 3.47 6.17 -19.50
C GLY A 272 3.25 7.63 -19.89
N ASN A 273 2.17 8.23 -19.40
CA ASN A 273 1.81 9.61 -19.73
C ASN A 273 2.64 10.62 -18.94
N THR A 274 3.12 10.27 -17.74
CA THR A 274 3.84 11.17 -16.86
C THR A 274 4.74 10.37 -15.96
N TRP A 275 6.05 10.58 -16.08
CA TRP A 275 7.00 10.00 -15.13
C TRP A 275 6.83 10.67 -13.76
N MET A 276 6.22 9.94 -12.83
CA MET A 276 5.99 10.36 -11.45
C MET A 276 6.55 9.30 -10.50
N PRO A 277 7.85 9.33 -10.23
CA PRO A 277 8.49 8.39 -9.34
C PRO A 277 8.15 8.71 -7.88
N LEU A 278 8.20 7.71 -7.00
CA LEU A 278 7.75 7.88 -5.61
C LEU A 278 8.50 8.99 -4.87
N GLY A 279 9.80 9.13 -5.14
CA GLY A 279 10.62 10.14 -4.46
C GLY A 279 10.26 11.58 -4.83
N LYS A 280 9.66 11.82 -6.00
CA LYS A 280 9.06 13.12 -6.36
C LYS A 280 7.65 13.29 -5.83
N MET A 281 6.89 12.20 -5.77
CA MET A 281 5.55 12.18 -5.20
C MET A 281 5.59 12.61 -3.73
N ILE A 282 6.48 12.03 -2.92
CA ILE A 282 6.57 12.35 -1.50
C ILE A 282 7.42 13.59 -1.27
N ASP A 283 6.77 14.64 -0.78
CA ASP A 283 7.35 15.94 -0.40
C ASP A 283 6.83 16.42 0.97
N GLU A 284 7.29 17.58 1.41
CA GLU A 284 6.93 18.21 2.69
C GLU A 284 5.45 18.61 2.75
N LYS A 285 4.81 18.74 1.58
CA LYS A 285 3.39 19.07 1.41
C LYS A 285 2.49 17.83 1.35
N SER A 286 3.07 16.64 1.23
CA SER A 286 2.37 15.35 1.19
C SER A 286 1.70 14.99 2.52
N ARG A 287 1.84 15.86 3.54
CA ARG A 287 1.07 15.85 4.80
C ARG A 287 -0.23 16.66 4.75
N GLY A 288 -0.57 17.28 3.61
CA GLY A 288 -1.76 18.11 3.45
C GLY A 288 -2.63 17.72 2.25
N GLU A 289 -3.93 18.03 2.33
CA GLU A 289 -5.05 17.63 1.44
C GLU A 289 -4.87 17.83 -0.09
N ARG A 290 -3.78 18.45 -0.55
CA ARG A 290 -3.57 18.79 -1.97
C ARG A 290 -2.92 17.71 -2.83
N HIS A 291 -2.50 16.58 -2.24
CA HIS A 291 -1.63 15.63 -2.92
C HIS A 291 -2.35 14.71 -3.93
N CYS A 292 -3.64 14.36 -3.71
CA CYS A 292 -4.38 13.46 -4.61
C CYS A 292 -4.42 13.91 -6.09
N ARG A 293 -4.30 15.22 -6.36
CA ARG A 293 -4.26 15.76 -7.73
C ARG A 293 -2.92 15.55 -8.44
N ALA A 294 -1.81 15.50 -7.70
CA ALA A 294 -0.46 15.36 -8.25
C ALA A 294 -0.13 13.90 -8.63
N ALA A 295 -0.70 12.92 -7.92
CA ALA A 295 -0.54 11.50 -8.21
C ALA A 295 -1.38 10.99 -9.41
N GLY A 296 -1.96 11.90 -10.20
CA GLY A 296 -2.66 11.55 -11.45
C GLY A 296 -4.07 10.97 -11.28
N TYR A 297 -4.65 10.99 -10.08
CA TYR A 297 -5.97 10.41 -9.78
C TYR A 297 -7.17 11.28 -10.20
N ARG A 298 -7.11 11.98 -11.35
CA ARG A 298 -8.14 12.96 -11.78
C ARG A 298 -9.55 12.38 -11.95
N ARG A 299 -9.72 11.06 -12.11
CA ARG A 299 -11.04 10.43 -12.37
C ARG A 299 -11.72 9.78 -11.17
N PHE A 300 -11.05 9.57 -10.04
CA PHE A 300 -11.66 8.87 -8.89
C PHE A 300 -12.40 9.80 -7.91
N HIS A 301 -12.29 11.12 -8.09
CA HIS A 301 -12.81 12.12 -7.16
C HIS A 301 -13.97 12.97 -7.71
N GLN A 302 -14.66 12.56 -8.77
CA GLN A 302 -15.94 13.22 -9.09
C GLN A 302 -16.98 12.79 -8.03
N PRO A 303 -17.49 13.72 -7.20
CA PRO A 303 -18.63 13.40 -6.36
C PRO A 303 -19.84 13.32 -7.28
N HIS A 304 -20.41 12.12 -7.43
CA HIS A 304 -21.81 11.98 -7.82
C HIS A 304 -22.71 12.46 -6.67
N HIS A 305 -22.65 13.75 -6.33
CA HIS A 305 -23.60 14.44 -5.48
C HIS A 305 -23.59 15.92 -5.84
N ALA A 306 -24.24 16.23 -6.96
CA ALA A 306 -24.65 17.58 -7.32
C ALA A 306 -26.15 17.57 -7.67
N SER A 307 -26.96 17.02 -6.77
CA SER A 307 -28.42 17.15 -6.78
C SER A 307 -28.89 17.02 -5.33
N GLY A 308 -29.30 18.12 -4.71
CA GLY A 308 -29.87 18.10 -3.36
C GLY A 308 -29.26 19.05 -2.34
N CYS A 309 -28.98 20.30 -2.71
CA CYS A 309 -28.86 21.39 -1.75
C CYS A 309 -29.16 22.71 -2.45
N ASN A 310 -30.44 22.96 -2.72
CA ASN A 310 -30.95 24.31 -2.96
C ASN A 310 -32.45 24.31 -2.64
N GLY A 311 -32.83 25.00 -1.56
CA GLY A 311 -34.22 25.22 -1.21
C GLY A 311 -34.51 25.15 0.28
N ALA A 312 -33.91 26.05 1.09
CA ALA A 312 -34.48 26.48 2.36
C ALA A 312 -33.65 27.62 2.99
N ARG A 313 -33.73 28.82 2.42
CA ARG A 313 -33.58 30.07 3.16
C ARG A 313 -34.51 31.11 2.54
N GLY A 314 -35.55 31.49 3.28
CA GLY A 314 -36.46 32.56 2.91
C GLY A 314 -37.70 32.60 3.80
N GLY A 315 -37.61 33.40 4.86
CA GLY A 315 -38.70 34.14 5.52
C GLY A 315 -40.01 33.45 5.87
N HIS A 316 -40.34 33.40 7.15
CA HIS A 316 -41.36 34.31 7.69
C HIS A 316 -41.38 34.28 9.22
N SER A 317 -41.41 35.48 9.79
CA SER A 317 -41.86 35.78 11.13
C SER A 317 -43.37 35.51 11.27
N ASP A 318 -43.76 35.37 12.54
CA ASP A 318 -45.09 35.62 13.11
C ASP A 318 -46.07 34.45 13.32
N GLN A 319 -46.62 34.50 14.55
CA GLN A 319 -47.90 34.00 15.05
C GLN A 319 -47.94 32.67 15.83
N LEU A 320 -47.92 32.84 17.16
CA LEU A 320 -48.99 32.50 18.13
C LEU A 320 -49.54 31.06 18.16
N GLY A 321 -49.50 30.46 19.35
CA GLY A 321 -50.26 29.27 19.73
C GLY A 321 -49.55 28.43 20.78
#